data_AF-A0A958YIR4-F1
#
_entry.id   AF-A0A958YIR4-F1
#
_cell.length_a   1.000
_cell.length_b   1.000
_cell.length_c   1.000
_cell.angle_alpha   90.00
_cell.angle_beta   90.00
_cell.angle_gamma   90.00
#
_symmetry.space_group_name_H-M   'P 1'
#
loop_
_entity.id
_entity.type
_entity.pdbx_description
1 polymer ?
#
loop_
_entity_poly.entity_id
_entity_poly.type
_entity_poly.pdbx_seq_one_letter_code
_entity_poly.pdbx_strand_id
1 'polypeptide(L)'
;MKVTVSRKAHFNAAHRLYRKDWTDEKNAEIFGKCSNPNYHGHNYELTVSVTGRINRETGYVIDIQVLKDIIKSEIEDAFDH
;
A
#
# COMPACT_ATOMS: atom_id res chain seq x y z
N MET A 1 -27.15 9.58 -6.85
CA MET A 1 -25.75 9.89 -7.23
C MET A 1 -24.83 8.99 -6.43
N LYS A 2 -23.83 8.35 -7.07
CA LYS A 2 -22.72 7.71 -6.36
C LYS A 2 -21.53 8.65 -6.38
N VAL A 3 -20.75 8.68 -5.31
CA VAL A 3 -19.51 9.46 -5.22
C VAL A 3 -18.38 8.59 -4.69
N THR A 4 -17.15 9.03 -4.93
CA THR A 4 -15.94 8.37 -4.44
C THR A 4 -15.32 9.25 -3.36
N VAL A 5 -14.98 8.64 -2.23
CA VAL A 5 -14.15 9.25 -1.19
C VAL A 5 -12.82 8.52 -1.15
N SER A 6 -11.74 9.27 -1.00
CA SER A 6 -10.38 8.73 -0.98
C SER A 6 -9.65 9.20 0.28
N ARG A 7 -8.91 8.29 0.90
CA ARG A 7 -8.04 8.57 2.04
C ARG A 7 -6.61 8.24 1.65
N LYS A 8 -5.69 9.17 1.95
CA LYS A 8 -4.26 8.95 1.82
C LYS A 8 -3.69 8.38 3.13
N ALA A 9 -2.69 7.51 3.00
CA ALA A 9 -1.92 6.90 4.08
C ALA A 9 -0.50 6.60 3.58
N HIS A 10 0.41 6.25 4.48
CA HIS A 10 1.77 5.84 4.11
C HIS A 10 2.28 4.74 5.03
N PHE A 11 3.27 3.98 4.55
CA PHE A 11 4.06 3.09 5.38
C PHE A 11 5.50 3.03 4.85
N ASN A 12 6.46 2.68 5.71
CA ASN A 12 7.86 2.55 5.34
C ASN A 12 8.26 1.08 5.42
N ALA A 13 8.85 0.53 4.35
CA ALA A 13 9.28 -0.86 4.32
C ALA A 13 10.55 -1.07 3.50
N ALA A 14 11.31 -2.09 3.86
CA ALA A 14 12.46 -2.57 3.10
C ALA A 14 12.11 -3.83 2.30
N HIS A 15 12.63 -3.93 1.08
CA HIS A 15 12.44 -5.10 0.23
C HIS A 15 13.63 -5.37 -0.71
N ARG A 16 13.63 -6.58 -1.28
CA ARG A 16 14.53 -7.03 -2.34
C ARG A 16 13.68 -7.69 -3.40
N LEU A 17 13.82 -7.25 -4.66
CA LEU A 17 13.25 -7.98 -5.79
C LEU A 17 14.17 -9.16 -6.09
N TYR A 18 13.65 -10.36 -5.83
CA TYR A 18 14.43 -11.58 -5.94
C TYR A 18 13.55 -12.76 -6.32
N ARG A 19 14.04 -13.57 -7.25
CA ARG A 19 13.40 -14.80 -7.68
C ARG A 19 14.28 -15.99 -7.28
N LYS A 20 13.75 -16.85 -6.41
CA LYS A 20 14.49 -17.93 -5.72
C LYS A 20 15.02 -19.04 -6.64
N ASP A 21 14.42 -19.21 -7.81
CA ASP A 21 14.80 -20.19 -8.83
C ASP A 21 15.81 -19.64 -9.84
N TRP A 22 16.32 -18.42 -9.63
CA TRP A 22 17.35 -17.79 -10.46
C TRP A 22 18.67 -17.63 -9.69
N THR A 23 19.78 -17.56 -10.42
CA THR A 23 21.08 -17.18 -9.84
C THR A 23 21.08 -15.70 -9.45
N ASP A 24 22.01 -15.29 -8.60
CA ASP A 24 22.13 -13.88 -8.21
C ASP A 24 22.50 -12.99 -9.41
N GLU A 25 23.30 -13.48 -10.35
CA GLU A 25 23.67 -12.75 -11.57
C GLU A 25 22.44 -12.47 -12.43
N LYS A 26 21.56 -13.47 -12.60
CA LYS A 26 20.32 -13.29 -13.37
C LYS A 26 19.35 -12.35 -12.65
N ASN A 27 19.28 -12.42 -11.31
CA ASN A 27 18.50 -11.45 -10.54
C ASN A 27 19.05 -10.02 -10.70
N ALA A 28 20.37 -9.86 -10.66
CA ALA A 28 21.05 -8.58 -10.87
C ALA A 28 20.85 -8.03 -12.29
N GLU A 29 20.88 -8.89 -13.30
CA GLU A 29 20.61 -8.51 -14.69
C GLU A 29 19.16 -8.00 -14.87
N ILE A 30 18.18 -8.71 -14.31
CA ILE A 30 16.76 -8.39 -14.52
C ILE A 30 16.25 -7.27 -13.60
N PHE A 31 16.60 -7.30 -12.32
CA PHE A 31 16.07 -6.36 -11.33
C PHE A 31 17.07 -5.26 -10.95
N GLY A 32 18.32 -5.32 -11.42
CA GLY A 32 19.33 -4.29 -11.19
C GLY A 32 19.54 -3.99 -9.71
N LYS A 33 19.63 -2.71 -9.37
CA LYS A 33 19.81 -2.22 -7.99
C LYS A 33 18.73 -2.72 -7.02
N CYS A 34 17.52 -3.03 -7.50
CA CYS A 34 16.43 -3.52 -6.66
C CYS A 34 16.66 -4.97 -6.17
N SER A 35 17.59 -5.72 -6.78
CA SER A 35 18.01 -7.04 -6.30
C SER A 35 19.18 -7.03 -5.33
N ASN A 36 19.57 -5.86 -4.80
CA ASN A 36 20.64 -5.72 -3.83
C ASN A 36 20.48 -6.76 -2.69
N PRO A 37 21.49 -7.63 -2.44
CA PRO A 37 21.44 -8.60 -1.34
C PRO A 37 21.19 -7.97 0.03
N ASN A 38 21.57 -6.70 0.21
CA ASN A 38 21.36 -5.93 1.42
C ASN A 38 20.06 -5.10 1.42
N TYR A 39 19.12 -5.42 0.53
CA TYR A 39 17.82 -4.76 0.41
C TYR A 39 17.91 -3.27 0.04
N HIS A 40 16.76 -2.64 -0.09
CA HIS A 40 16.56 -1.19 -0.13
C HIS A 40 15.16 -0.88 0.40
N GLY A 41 14.86 0.38 0.70
CA GLY A 41 13.58 0.78 1.29
C GLY A 41 12.86 1.86 0.51
N HIS A 42 11.58 2.00 0.81
CA HIS A 42 10.73 3.08 0.29
C HIS A 42 9.81 3.60 1.38
N ASN A 43 9.40 4.85 1.20
CA ASN A 43 8.28 5.44 1.89
C ASN A 43 7.09 5.31 0.93
N TYR A 44 6.28 4.26 1.12
CA TYR A 44 5.16 3.96 0.25
C TYR A 44 3.97 4.87 0.58
N GLU A 45 3.41 5.49 -0.45
CA GLU A 45 2.21 6.31 -0.36
C GLU A 45 1.00 5.54 -0.91
N LEU A 46 -0.12 5.59 -0.18
CA LEU A 46 -1.34 4.87 -0.51
C LEU A 46 -2.48 5.85 -0.69
N THR A 47 -3.33 5.59 -1.69
CA THR A 47 -4.61 6.26 -1.85
C THR A 47 -5.71 5.21 -1.94
N VAL A 48 -6.45 5.03 -0.84
CA VAL A 48 -7.54 4.06 -0.77
C VAL A 48 -8.85 4.76 -1.05
N SER A 49 -9.62 4.24 -2.00
CA SER A 49 -10.83 4.89 -2.50
C SER A 49 -12.05 3.99 -2.35
N VAL A 50 -13.13 4.53 -1.80
CA VAL A 50 -14.42 3.86 -1.63
C VAL A 50 -15.48 4.60 -2.43
N THR A 51 -16.19 3.89 -3.30
CA THR A 51 -17.26 4.45 -4.13
C THR A 51 -18.61 3.92 -3.68
N GLY A 52 -19.55 4.82 -3.35
CA GLY A 52 -20.85 4.41 -2.84
C GLY A 52 -21.92 5.47 -3.00
N ARG A 53 -23.14 5.11 -2.60
CA ARG A 53 -24.25 6.07 -2.50
C ARG A 53 -24.04 6.89 -1.23
N ILE A 54 -24.38 8.18 -1.31
CA ILE A 54 -24.40 9.05 -0.14
C ILE A 54 -25.58 8.63 0.76
N ASN A 55 -25.30 8.31 2.02
CA ASN A 55 -26.32 8.19 3.04
C ASN A 55 -27.00 9.56 3.22
N ARG A 56 -28.34 9.60 3.12
CA ARG A 56 -29.09 10.88 3.10
C ARG A 56 -29.14 11.58 4.45
N GLU A 57 -28.94 10.86 5.55
CA GLU A 57 -28.97 11.42 6.91
C GLU A 57 -27.60 11.94 7.31
N THR A 58 -26.53 11.17 7.05
CA THR A 58 -25.16 11.52 7.47
C THR A 58 -24.37 12.27 6.41
N GLY A 59 -24.76 12.20 5.15
CA GLY A 59 -24.00 12.73 4.01
C GLY A 59 -22.76 11.90 3.64
N TYR A 60 -22.54 10.75 4.28
CA TYR A 60 -21.32 9.96 4.07
C TYR A 60 -21.51 8.83 3.06
N VAL A 61 -20.44 8.50 2.35
CA VAL A 61 -20.28 7.18 1.71
C VAL A 61 -19.80 6.15 2.73
N ILE A 62 -18.83 6.55 3.55
CA ILE A 62 -18.28 5.81 4.68
C ILE A 62 -17.74 6.85 5.68
N ASP A 63 -17.77 6.53 6.96
CA ASP A 63 -17.05 7.32 7.96
C ASP A 63 -15.53 7.22 7.70
N ILE A 64 -14.86 8.36 7.59
CA ILE A 64 -13.43 8.44 7.30
C ILE A 64 -12.56 7.88 8.45
N GLN A 65 -13.08 7.81 9.68
CA GLN A 65 -12.45 7.12 10.80
C GLN A 65 -12.53 5.60 10.60
N VAL A 66 -13.65 5.06 10.13
CA VAL A 66 -13.74 3.62 9.79
C VAL A 66 -12.78 3.27 8.67
N LEU A 67 -12.68 4.10 7.62
CA LEU A 67 -11.73 3.86 6.54
C LEU A 67 -10.27 3.96 7.02
N LYS A 68 -9.97 4.84 7.99
CA LYS A 68 -8.64 4.89 8.64
C LYS A 68 -8.32 3.57 9.33
N ASP A 69 -9.26 3.07 10.12
CA ASP A 69 -9.02 1.89 10.96
C ASP A 69 -8.85 0.62 10.10
N ILE A 70 -9.58 0.52 8.98
CA ILE A 70 -9.37 -0.53 7.96
C ILE A 70 -7.98 -0.43 7.32
N ILE A 71 -7.56 0.76 6.89
CA ILE A 71 -6.22 0.94 6.29
C ILE A 71 -5.14 0.55 7.30
N LYS A 72 -5.32 0.93 8.57
CA LYS A 72 -4.40 0.57 9.63
C LYS A 72 -4.29 -0.95 9.80
N SER A 73 -5.42 -1.64 10.02
CA SER A 73 -5.40 -3.08 10.33
C SER A 73 -4.95 -3.95 9.15
N GLU A 74 -5.31 -3.57 7.92
CA GLU A 74 -5.05 -4.38 6.72
C GLU A 74 -3.72 -4.05 6.04
N ILE A 75 -3.13 -2.89 6.32
CA ILE A 75 -1.92 -2.42 5.63
C ILE A 75 -0.87 -1.93 6.62
N GLU A 76 -1.13 -0.86 7.37
CA GLU A 76 -0.08 -0.23 8.18
C GLU A 76 0.47 -1.20 9.24
N ASP A 77 -0.40 -1.92 9.95
CA ASP A 77 0.02 -2.88 10.98
C ASP A 77 0.80 -4.08 10.40
N ALA A 78 0.63 -4.39 9.12
CA ALA A 78 1.28 -5.51 8.44
C ALA A 78 2.59 -5.14 7.73
N PHE A 79 2.73 -3.89 7.28
CA PHE A 79 3.81 -3.48 6.38
C PHE A 79 4.62 -2.28 6.86
N ASP A 80 4.14 -1.50 7.83
CA ASP A 80 4.91 -0.37 8.36
C ASP A 80 5.98 -0.83 9.35
N HIS A 81 7.22 -0.41 9.09
CA HIS A 81 8.42 -0.74 9.86
C HIS A 81 8.70 -2.25 10.00
#